data_AF-A0A0K9PSD4-F1
#
_entry.id   AF-A0A0K9PSD4-F1
#
_cell.length_a   1.000
_cell.length_b   1.000
_cell.length_c   1.000
_cell.angle_alpha   90.00
_cell.angle_beta   90.00
_cell.angle_gamma   90.00
#
_symmetry.space_group_name_H-M   'P 1'
#
loop_
_entity.id
_entity.type
_entity.pdbx_description
1 polymer ?
#
loop_
_entity_poly.entity_id
_entity_poly.type
_entity_poly.pdbx_seq_one_letter_code
_entity_poly.pdbx_strand_id
1 'polypeptide(L)' 'MACDEQCGGSWTRALHGIKANEIHLCGDTTAMKMITKICHELEEDLTIKRYECLKPLMVLETYNQIMAISTT' A
#
# COMPACT_ATOMS: atom_id res chain seq x y z
N MET A 1 5.19 4.89 -5.13
CA MET A 1 6.39 5.35 -4.40
C MET A 1 7.59 4.44 -4.61
N ALA A 2 7.53 3.15 -4.29
CA ALA A 2 8.71 2.29 -4.43
C ALA A 2 9.17 2.10 -5.90
N CYS A 3 8.23 2.12 -6.85
CA CYS A 3 8.51 2.08 -8.28
C CYS A 3 8.59 3.48 -8.92
N ASP A 4 8.76 4.54 -8.13
CA ASP A 4 8.94 5.89 -8.66
C ASP A 4 10.35 6.07 -9.21
N GLU A 5 10.49 6.59 -10.43
CA GLU A 5 11.80 6.74 -11.10
C GLU A 5 12.73 7.74 -10.39
N GLN A 6 12.18 8.77 -9.76
CA GLN A 6 12.97 9.84 -9.14
C GLN A 6 13.29 9.54 -7.68
N CYS A 7 12.36 8.93 -6.94
CA CYS A 7 12.49 8.74 -5.50
C CYS A 7 12.41 7.28 -5.01
N GLY A 8 12.17 6.30 -5.90
CA GLY A 8 12.04 4.89 -5.55
C GLY A 8 13.28 4.30 -4.88
N GLY A 9 14.47 4.81 -5.20
CA GLY A 9 15.73 4.40 -4.57
C GLY A 9 15.77 4.59 -3.04
N SER A 10 14.99 5.54 -2.50
CA SER A 10 14.86 5.73 -1.06
C SER A 10 14.14 4.55 -0.38
N TRP A 11 13.14 3.97 -1.05
CA TRP A 11 12.42 2.79 -0.56
C TRP A 11 13.29 1.53 -0.58
N THR A 12 14.04 1.31 -1.66
CA THR A 12 14.98 0.18 -1.73
C THR A 12 16.01 0.24 -0.61
N ARG A 13 16.57 1.43 -0.35
CA ARG A 13 17.51 1.67 0.75
C ARG A 13 16.87 1.43 2.12
N ALA A 14 15.65 1.90 2.34
CA ALA A 14 14.94 1.67 3.60
C ALA A 14 14.68 0.18 3.84
N LEU A 15 14.16 -0.53 2.82
CA LEU A 15 13.81 -1.94 2.92
C LEU A 15 15.02 -2.83 3.21
N HIS A 16 16.18 -2.57 2.59
CA HIS A 16 17.39 -3.39 2.78
C HIS A 16 18.31 -2.88 3.90
N GLY A 17 18.24 -1.58 4.22
CA GLY A 17 19.24 -0.91 5.05
C GLY A 17 18.80 -0.61 6.48
N ILE A 18 17.52 -0.78 6.80
CA ILE A 18 17.02 -0.62 8.17
C ILE A 18 17.41 -1.85 8.98
N LYS A 19 18.16 -1.63 10.07
CA LYS A 19 18.45 -2.66 11.05
C LYS A 19 17.27 -2.79 12.02
N ALA A 20 16.28 -3.61 11.67
CA ALA A 20 15.14 -3.92 12.50
C ALA A 20 14.90 -5.43 12.55
N ASN A 21 14.27 -5.92 13.64
CA ASN A 21 13.88 -7.32 13.76
C ASN A 21 12.62 -7.64 12.93
N GLU A 22 11.79 -6.63 12.65
CA GLU A 22 10.56 -6.74 11.85
C GLU A 22 10.34 -5.40 11.11
N ILE A 23 9.93 -5.48 9.84
CA ILE A 23 9.60 -4.31 9.01
C ILE A 23 8.14 -4.42 8.57
N HIS A 24 7.30 -3.49 9.03
CA HIS A 24 5.92 -3.38 8.58
C HIS A 24 5.84 -2.46 7.36
N LEU A 25 5.39 -3.01 6.23
CA LEU A 25 5.13 -2.25 5.02
C LEU A 25 3.63 -1.98 4.89
N CYS A 26 3.28 -0.74 4.55
CA CYS A 26 1.91 -0.33 4.25
C CYS A 26 1.85 0.26 2.85
N GLY A 27 0.83 -0.12 2.08
CA GLY A 27 0.67 0.34 0.71
C GLY A 27 -0.44 -0.43 0.01
N ASP A 28 -0.61 -0.13 -1.28
CA ASP A 28 -1.57 -0.83 -2.12
C ASP A 28 -1.00 -2.15 -2.66
N THR A 29 -1.86 -2.93 -3.30
CA THR A 29 -1.54 -4.29 -3.76
C THR A 29 -0.58 -4.34 -4.95
N THR A 30 -0.35 -3.23 -5.66
CA THR A 30 0.53 -3.21 -6.85
C THR A 30 1.98 -3.52 -6.50
N ALA A 31 2.44 -3.14 -5.31
CA ALA A 31 3.79 -3.40 -4.85
C ALA A 31 4.03 -4.86 -4.41
N MET A 32 2.97 -5.65 -4.18
CA MET A 32 3.11 -7.00 -3.60
C MET A 32 4.07 -7.89 -4.39
N LYS A 33 3.93 -7.94 -5.72
CA LYS A 33 4.76 -8.83 -6.56
C LYS A 33 6.26 -8.52 -6.40
N MET A 34 6.59 -7.23 -6.33
CA MET A 34 7.96 -6.78 -6.15
C MET A 34 8.48 -7.12 -4.75
N ILE A 35 7.71 -6.83 -3.71
CA ILE A 35 8.10 -7.12 -2.32
C ILE A 35 8.25 -8.63 -2.09
N THR A 36 7.33 -9.46 -2.59
CA THR A 36 7.44 -10.93 -2.49
C THR A 36 8.70 -11.44 -3.16
N LYS A 37 9.06 -10.90 -4.33
CA LYS A 37 10.31 -11.27 -5.01
C LYS A 37 11.54 -10.87 -4.18
N ILE A 38 11.55 -9.67 -3.62
CA ILE A 38 12.67 -9.19 -2.78
C ILE A 38 12.84 -10.08 -1.54
N CYS A 39 11.77 -10.34 -0.78
CA CYS A 39 11.85 -11.21 0.40
C CYS A 39 12.31 -12.63 0.04
N HIS A 40 11.85 -13.18 -1.08
CA HIS A 40 12.30 -14.48 -1.57
C HIS A 40 13.80 -14.49 -1.93
N GLU A 41 14.30 -13.45 -2.62
CA GLU A 41 15.72 -13.35 -3.00
C GLU A 41 16.63 -13.13 -1.79
N LEU A 42 16.13 -12.52 -0.72
CA LEU A 42 16.85 -12.29 0.52
C LEU A 42 16.69 -13.42 1.56
N GLU A 43 15.90 -14.46 1.23
CA GLU A 43 15.54 -15.54 2.17
C GLU A 43 14.89 -15.03 3.47
N GLU A 44 14.11 -13.96 3.38
CA GLU A 44 13.40 -13.31 4.50
C GLU A 44 11.94 -13.80 4.62
N ASP A 45 11.44 -13.90 5.86
CA ASP A 45 10.05 -14.25 6.12
C ASP A 45 9.08 -13.13 5.70
N LEU A 46 8.00 -13.48 5.01
CA LEU A 46 6.97 -12.53 4.55
C LEU A 46 5.57 -12.92 5.02
N THR A 47 4.94 -12.06 5.81
CA THR A 47 3.53 -12.18 6.19
C THR A 47 2.68 -11.10 5.51
N ILE A 48 1.66 -11.51 4.74
CA ILE A 48 0.77 -10.57 4.04
C ILE A 48 -0.54 -10.39 4.81
N LYS A 49 -0.82 -9.16 5.22
CA LYS A 49 -2.12 -8.75 5.81
C LYS A 49 -2.91 -7.92 4.82
N ARG A 50 -4.12 -8.37 4.45
CA ARG A 50 -5.02 -7.68 3.53
C ARG A 50 -6.05 -6.86 4.32
N TYR A 51 -6.25 -5.63 3.90
CA TYR A 51 -7.19 -4.69 4.52
C TYR A 51 -8.16 -4.19 3.47
N GLU A 52 -9.45 -4.16 3.82
CA GLU A 52 -10.50 -3.55 3.00
C GLU A 52 -10.73 -2.10 3.41
N CYS A 53 -11.35 -1.32 2.54
CA CYS A 53 -11.74 0.05 2.88
C CYS A 53 -12.67 0.06 4.10
N LEU A 54 -12.36 0.92 5.09
CA LEU A 54 -13.16 1.06 6.31
C LEU A 54 -14.61 1.48 6.04
N LYS A 55 -14.80 2.25 4.96
CA LYS A 55 -16.12 2.66 4.45
C LYS A 55 -16.12 2.50 2.93
N PRO A 56 -17.24 2.06 2.34
CA PRO A 56 -17.34 1.98 0.89
C PRO A 56 -17.25 3.38 0.27
N LEU A 57 -16.46 3.52 -0.79
CA LEU A 57 -16.43 4.71 -1.62
C LEU A 57 -17.55 4.60 -2.66
N MET A 58 -18.50 5.53 -2.65
CA MET A 58 -19.57 5.61 -3.64
C MET A 58 -19.31 6.78 -4.59
N VAL A 59 -19.29 6.50 -5.90
CA VAL A 59 -19.28 7.55 -6.93
C VAL A 59 -20.72 8.04 -7.09
N LEU A 60 -20.92 9.35 -7.02
CA LEU A 60 -22.24 9.94 -7.25
C LEU A 60 -22.44 10.14 -8.75
N GLU A 61 -23.56 9.64 -9.26
CA GLU A 61 -23.90 9.75 -10.68
C GLU A 61 -24.64 11.07 -10.98
N THR A 62 -25.31 11.66 -9.98
CA THR A 62 -26.12 12.87 -10.17
C THR A 62 -26.07 13.82 -8.97
N TYR A 63 -26.27 15.12 -9.24
CA TYR A 63 -26.31 16.19 -8.22
C TYR A 63 -27.37 15.93 -7.13
N ASN A 64 -28.50 15.31 -7.48
CA ASN A 64 -29.57 15.01 -6.52
C ASN A 64 -29.16 14.04 -5.41
N GLN A 65 -28.14 13.20 -5.65
CA GLN A 65 -27.59 12.31 -4.62
C GLN A 65 -26.72 13.07 -3.61
N ILE A 66 -26.10 14.20 -4.00
CA ILE A 66 -25.26 15.03 -3.12
C ILE A 66 -26.08 15.59 -1.94
N MET A 67 -27.32 16.02 -2.19
CA MET A 67 -28.18 16.61 -1.16
C MET A 67 -28.70 15.59 -0.14
N ALA A 68 -28.78 14.31 -0.50
CA ALA A 68 -29.28 13.26 0.39
C ALA A 68 -28.27 12.83 1.47
N ILE A 69 -26.96 13.01 1.21
CA ILE A 69 -25.87 12.58 2.10
C ILE A 69 -25.37 13.69 3.03
N SER A 70 -25.68 14.96 2.73
CA SER A 70 -25.26 16.12 3.52
C SER A 70 -26.19 16.46 4.69
N THR A 71 -27.30 15.72 4.86
CA THR A 71 -28.34 16.01 5.86
C THR A 71 -28.38 14.99 7.02
N THR A 72 -27.37 14.12 7.12
CA THR A 72 -27.16 13.10 8.18
C THR A 72 -25.74 13.18 8.68
#